data_AF-N1MKU2-F1
#
_entry.id   AF-N1MKU2-F1
#
_cell.length_a   1.000
_cell.length_b   1.000
_cell.length_c   1.000
_cell.angle_alpha   90.00
_cell.angle_beta   90.00
_cell.angle_gamma   90.00
#
_symmetry.space_group_name_H-M   'P 1'
#
loop_
_entity.id
_entity.type
_entity.pdbx_description
1 polymer ?
#
loop_
_entity_poly.entity_id
_entity_poly.type
_entity_poly.pdbx_seq_one_letter_code
_entity_poly.pdbx_strand_id
1 'polypeptide(L)' 'MKAVSSHSIRVGVAQDNFAAGEGLPAIMQAYRWRDPRTVMRYGARLATKSGAGARMATRVADSPV' A
#
# COMPACT_ATOMS: atom_id res chain seq x y z
N MET A 1 -13.87 0.83 24.71
CA MET A 1 -12.77 0.96 23.72
C MET A 1 -12.49 -0.42 23.13
N LYS A 2 -12.34 -0.57 21.80
CA LYS A 2 -11.84 -1.83 21.21
C LYS A 2 -10.33 -1.88 21.38
N ALA A 3 -9.81 -2.96 21.94
CA ALA A 3 -8.37 -3.16 22.09
C ALA A 3 -7.69 -3.33 20.73
N VAL A 4 -6.45 -2.83 20.63
CA VAL A 4 -5.59 -3.09 19.47
C VAL A 4 -5.18 -4.56 19.50
N SER A 5 -5.37 -5.25 18.37
CA SER A 5 -4.94 -6.63 18.17
C SER A 5 -3.70 -6.71 17.28
N SER A 6 -2.96 -7.81 17.38
CA SER A 6 -1.82 -8.09 16.49
C SER A 6 -2.22 -8.05 15.01
N HIS A 7 -3.45 -8.44 14.69
CA HIS A 7 -3.99 -8.35 13.33
C HIS A 7 -4.13 -6.90 12.88
N SER A 8 -4.72 -6.02 13.72
CA SER A 8 -4.84 -4.60 13.37
C SER A 8 -3.50 -3.90 13.19
N ILE A 9 -2.45 -4.30 13.94
CA ILE A 9 -1.09 -3.80 13.74
C ILE A 9 -0.58 -4.20 12.35
N ARG A 10 -0.74 -5.46 11.95
CA ARG A 10 -0.32 -5.92 10.62
C ARG A 10 -1.05 -5.21 9.48
N VAL A 11 -2.33 -4.86 9.68
CA VAL A 11 -3.11 -4.08 8.72
C VAL A 11 -2.57 -2.66 8.58
N GLY A 12 -2.31 -1.98 9.71
CA GLY A 12 -1.75 -0.63 9.71
C GLY A 12 -0.38 -0.57 9.02
N VAL A 13 0.52 -1.50 9.34
CA VAL A 13 1.84 -1.56 8.69
C VAL A 13 1.73 -1.77 7.18
N ALA A 14 0.81 -2.63 6.69
CA ALA A 14 0.61 -2.78 5.26
C ALA A 14 0.10 -1.48 4.59
N GLN A 15 -0.76 -0.73 5.28
CA GLN A 15 -1.25 0.57 4.81
C GLN A 15 -0.13 1.60 4.73
N ASP A 16 0.72 1.68 5.75
CA ASP A 16 1.86 2.60 5.78
C ASP A 16 2.85 2.29 4.64
N ASN A 17 3.13 1.01 4.38
CA ASN A 17 3.97 0.59 3.26
C ASN A 17 3.36 1.00 1.90
N PHE A 18 2.05 0.80 1.72
CA PHE A 18 1.38 1.26 0.49
C PHE A 18 1.43 2.79 0.33
N ALA A 19 1.29 3.53 1.43
CA ALA A 19 1.41 4.99 1.42
C ALA A 19 2.84 5.45 1.10
N ALA A 20 3.84 4.71 1.56
CA ALA A 20 5.25 4.91 1.21
C ALA A 20 5.60 4.51 -0.24
N GLY A 21 4.66 3.90 -0.97
CA GLY A 21 4.84 3.51 -2.36
C GLY A 21 5.44 2.12 -2.56
N GLU A 22 5.55 1.32 -1.49
CA GLU A 22 6.07 -0.04 -1.57
C GLU A 22 5.23 -0.96 -2.45
N GLY A 23 5.92 -1.89 -3.11
CA GLY A 23 5.30 -2.89 -3.98
C GLY A 23 4.61 -3.99 -3.18
N LEU A 24 3.47 -4.47 -3.68
CA LEU A 24 2.75 -5.60 -3.10
C LEU A 24 3.65 -6.84 -2.84
N PRO A 25 4.57 -7.25 -3.75
CA PRO A 25 5.45 -8.38 -3.49
C PRO A 25 6.40 -8.16 -2.30
N ALA A 26 6.94 -6.95 -2.13
CA ALA A 26 7.82 -6.61 -1.01
C ALA A 26 7.07 -6.66 0.32
N ILE A 27 5.87 -6.08 0.36
CA ILE A 27 4.97 -6.13 1.52
C ILE A 27 4.62 -7.58 1.87
N MET A 28 4.28 -8.40 0.89
CA MET A 28 3.94 -9.81 1.11
C MET A 28 5.12 -10.60 1.67
N GLN A 29 6.33 -10.38 1.15
CA GLN A 29 7.55 -11.05 1.59
C GLN A 29 7.92 -10.64 3.03
N ALA A 30 7.98 -9.33 3.31
CA ALA A 30 8.39 -8.80 4.61
C ALA A 30 7.43 -9.24 5.74
N TYR A 31 6.13 -9.26 5.47
CA TYR A 31 5.09 -9.52 6.48
C TYR A 31 4.41 -10.88 6.34
N ARG A 32 4.97 -11.77 5.51
CA ARG A 32 4.54 -13.16 5.26
C ARG A 32 3.04 -13.29 4.92
N TRP A 33 2.53 -12.38 4.11
CA TRP A 33 1.18 -12.52 3.57
C TRP A 33 1.18 -13.48 2.39
N ARG A 34 0.28 -14.46 2.43
CA ARG A 34 0.14 -15.48 1.37
C ARG A 34 -0.90 -15.10 0.32
N ASP A 35 -1.97 -14.42 0.75
CA ASP A 35 -3.04 -14.01 -0.15
C ASP A 35 -2.87 -12.54 -0.57
N PRO A 36 -2.55 -12.27 -1.86
CA PRO A 36 -2.42 -10.91 -2.36
C PRO A 36 -3.74 -10.12 -2.31
N ARG A 37 -4.89 -10.78 -2.50
CA ARG A 37 -6.20 -10.10 -2.52
C ARG A 37 -6.54 -9.48 -1.18
N THR A 38 -6.26 -10.21 -0.10
CA THR A 38 -6.44 -9.72 1.26
C THR A 38 -5.59 -8.48 1.53
N VAL A 39 -4.31 -8.48 1.13
CA VAL A 39 -3.41 -7.34 1.34
C VAL A 39 -3.85 -6.13 0.53
N MET A 40 -4.20 -6.32 -0.75
CA MET A 40 -4.67 -5.24 -1.62
C MET A 40 -5.90 -4.52 -1.07
N ARG A 41 -6.82 -5.22 -0.40
CA ARG A 41 -7.99 -4.57 0.25
C ARG A 41 -7.60 -3.53 1.28
N TYR A 42 -6.49 -3.72 2.00
CA TYR A 42 -6.04 -2.75 3.01
C TYR A 42 -5.46 -1.48 2.38
N GLY A 43 -4.83 -1.59 1.20
CA GLY A 43 -4.28 -0.45 0.44
C GLY A 43 -5.26 0.24 -0.51
N ALA A 44 -6.40 -0.38 -0.85
CA ALA A 44 -7.30 0.08 -1.91
C ALA A 44 -7.82 1.52 -1.72
N ARG A 45 -8.03 1.97 -0.48
CA ARG A 45 -8.50 3.34 -0.19
C ARG A 45 -7.39 4.40 -0.25
N LEU A 46 -6.13 4.01 -0.11
CA LEU A 46 -4.98 4.91 -0.25
C LEU A 46 -4.71 5.21 -1.73
N ALA A 47 -5.00 4.25 -2.61
CA ALA A 47 -4.71 4.34 -4.04
C ALA A 47 -5.57 5.34 -4.83
N THR A 48 -6.67 5.84 -4.28
CA THR A 48 -7.59 6.76 -4.99
C THR A 48 -6.98 8.13 -5.30
N LYS A 49 -5.90 8.53 -4.62
CA LYS A 49 -5.19 9.80 -4.90
C LYS A 49 -3.72 9.63 -5.29
N SER A 50 -3.10 8.48 -5.01
CA SER A 50 -1.67 8.24 -5.23
C SER A 50 -1.39 6.92 -5.95
N GLY A 51 -2.38 6.35 -6.65
CA GLY A 51 -2.23 5.10 -7.39
C GLY A 51 -1.13 5.14 -8.46
N ALA A 52 -0.73 3.98 -8.98
CA ALA A 52 0.37 3.87 -9.94
C ALA A 52 0.21 4.79 -11.16
N GLY A 53 -1.01 4.91 -11.70
CA GLY A 53 -1.33 5.83 -12.80
C GLY A 53 -1.17 7.30 -12.41
N ALA A 54 -1.63 7.71 -11.23
CA ALA A 54 -1.46 9.09 -10.74
C ALA A 54 0.03 9.43 -10.57
N ARG A 55 0.83 8.52 -10.01
CA ARG A 55 2.29 8.71 -9.86
C ARG A 55 3.00 8.76 -11.22
N MET A 56 2.56 7.95 -12.18
CA MET A 56 3.09 8.02 -13.56
C MET A 56 2.74 9.34 -14.22
N ALA A 57 1.51 9.81 -14.08
CA ALA A 57 1.09 11.11 -14.61
C ALA A 57 1.93 12.25 -14.03
N THR A 58 2.20 12.26 -12.72
CA THR A 58 3.12 13.24 -12.09
C THR A 58 4.53 13.15 -12.67
N ARG A 59 5.13 11.94 -12.78
CA ARG A 59 6.49 11.80 -13.35
C ARG A 59 6.59 12.28 -14.80
N VAL A 60 5.55 12.02 -15.60
CA VAL A 60 5.51 12.49 -16.99
C VAL A 60 5.39 14.01 -17.04
N ALA A 61 4.59 14.61 -16.15
CA ALA A 61 4.44 16.07 -16.06
C ALA A 61 5.71 16.79 -15.57
N ASP A 62 6.45 16.17 -14.65
CA ASP A 62 7.69 16.73 -14.06
C ASP A 62 8.93 16.47 -14.93
N SER A 63 8.82 15.65 -15.98
CA SER A 63 9.94 15.35 -16.87
C SER A 63 10.16 16.52 -17.84
N PRO A 64 11.34 17.15 -17.88
CA PRO A 64 11.65 18.17 -18.88
C PRO A 64 11.91 17.45 -20.20
N VAL A 65 10.90 17.43 -21.06
CA VAL A 65 11.10 17.20 -22.50
C VAL A 65 11.61 18.47 -23.15
#